data_AF-A0A351A0U2-F1
#
_entry.id   AF-A0A351A0U2-F1
#
_cell.length_a   1.000
_cell.length_b   1.000
_cell.length_c   1.000
_cell.angle_alpha   90.00
_cell.angle_beta   90.00
_cell.angle_gamma   90.00
#
_symmetry.space_group_name_H-M   'P 1'
#
loop_
_entity.id
_entity.type
_entity.pdbx_description
1 polymer ?
#
loop_
_entity_poly.entity_id
_entity_poly.type
_entity_poly.pdbx_seq_one_letter_code
_entity_poly.pdbx_strand_id
1 'polypeptide(L)' 'MILSRLGNYLRERRRASVADMANGLGSTPAALEPMLATLERKGRVRRLAAASA' A
#
# COMPACT_ATOMS: atom_id res chain seq x y z
N MET A 1 14.06 2.77 -4.16
CA MET A 1 12.92 3.45 -4.83
C MET A 1 11.67 3.42 -3.94
N ILE A 2 10.70 4.29 -4.19
CA ILE A 2 9.47 4.40 -3.38
C ILE A 2 8.62 3.11 -3.41
N LEU A 3 8.66 2.32 -4.50
CA LEU A 3 8.04 0.99 -4.58
C LEU A 3 8.63 -0.03 -3.59
N SER A 4 9.96 -0.03 -3.42
CA SER A 4 10.63 -0.93 -2.45
C SER A 4 10.28 -0.56 -1.01
N ARG A 5 10.16 0.75 -0.71
CA ARG A 5 9.73 1.24 0.60
C ARG A 5 8.29 0.84 0.90
N LEU A 6 7.39 0.97 -0.07
CA LEU A 6 6.00 0.54 0.03
C LEU A 6 5.88 -0.97 0.29
N GLY A 7 6.67 -1.79 -0.43
CA GLY A 7 6.74 -3.23 -0.20
C GLY A 7 7.28 -3.61 1.18
N ASN A 8 8.34 -2.95 1.65
CA ASN A 8 8.90 -3.19 2.98
C ASN A 8 7.90 -2.80 4.09
N TYR A 9 7.25 -1.65 3.95
CA TYR A 9 6.24 -1.18 4.89
C TYR A 9 5.09 -2.19 5.06
N LEU A 10 4.59 -2.73 3.94
CA LEU A 10 3.55 -3.76 3.97
C LEU A 10 4.06 -5.11 4.51
N ARG A 11 5.32 -5.45 4.29
CA ARG A 11 5.93 -6.67 4.84
C ARG A 11 6.04 -6.59 6.37
N GLU A 12 6.39 -5.42 6.91
CA GLU A 12 6.49 -5.18 8.35
C GLU A 12 5.12 -5.17 9.03
N ARG A 13 4.13 -4.49 8.44
CA ARG A 13 2.81 -4.32 9.07
C ARG A 13 1.78 -5.41 8.69
N ARG A 14 2.09 -6.24 7.70
CA ARG A 14 1.23 -7.27 7.05
C ARG A 14 -0.04 -6.75 6.38
N ARG A 15 -0.65 -5.68 6.90
CA ARG A 15 -1.80 -4.96 6.35
C ARG A 15 -1.76 -3.51 6.83
N ALA A 16 -2.19 -2.59 5.97
CA ALA A 16 -2.33 -1.19 6.31
C ALA A 16 -3.38 -0.55 5.41
N SER A 17 -4.08 0.47 5.91
CA SER A 17 -4.91 1.31 5.05
C SER A 17 -4.05 2.17 4.14
N VAL A 18 -4.60 2.63 3.00
CA VAL A 18 -3.88 3.53 2.09
C VAL A 18 -3.55 4.86 2.78
N ALA A 19 -4.42 5.34 3.67
CA ALA A 19 -4.17 6.53 4.47
C ALA A 19 -3.00 6.34 5.44
N ASP A 20 -2.92 5.20 6.14
CA ASP A 20 -1.80 4.91 7.05
C ASP A 20 -0.47 4.78 6.30
N MET A 21 -0.50 4.18 5.11
CA MET A 21 0.68 4.10 4.25
C MET A 21 1.14 5.48 3.80
N ALA A 22 0.22 6.36 3.42
CA ALA A 22 0.51 7.72 3.00
C ALA A 22 1.21 8.49 4.14
N ASN A 23 0.65 8.45 5.35
CA ASN A 23 1.25 9.07 6.53
C ASN A 23 2.63 8.48 6.86
N GLY A 24 2.76 7.15 6.91
CA GLY A 24 4.01 6.47 7.27
C GLY A 24 5.14 6.61 6.24
N LEU A 25 4.80 6.87 4.98
CA LEU A 25 5.77 7.03 3.89
C LEU A 25 6.00 8.50 3.50
N GLY A 26 5.33 9.45 4.16
CA GLY A 26 5.40 10.88 3.82
C GLY A 26 4.91 11.16 2.40
N SER A 27 3.81 10.53 1.99
CA SER A 27 3.23 10.59 0.65
C SER A 27 1.72 10.90 0.74
N THR A 28 1.05 10.97 -0.41
CA THR A 28 -0.41 11.15 -0.48
C THR A 28 -1.09 9.85 -0.91
N PRO A 29 -2.35 9.59 -0.49
CA PRO A 29 -3.10 8.42 -0.93
C PRO A 29 -3.18 8.31 -2.46
N ALA A 30 -3.45 9.44 -3.14
CA ALA A 30 -3.54 9.53 -4.59
C ALA A 30 -2.22 9.16 -5.30
N ALA A 31 -1.06 9.48 -4.72
CA ALA A 31 0.22 9.06 -5.25
C ALA A 31 0.50 7.57 -5.05
N LEU A 32 -0.04 6.97 -3.97
CA LEU A 32 0.13 5.55 -3.67
C LEU A 32 -0.79 4.63 -4.48
N GLU A 33 -1.97 5.10 -4.89
CA GLU A 33 -2.91 4.29 -5.67
C GLU A 33 -2.32 3.64 -6.94
N PRO A 34 -1.70 4.38 -7.88
CA PRO A 34 -1.14 3.78 -9.10
C PRO A 34 0.05 2.83 -8.79
N MET A 35 0.76 3.10 -7.69
CA MET A 35 1.86 2.25 -7.25
C MET A 35 1.36 0.92 -6.67
N LEU A 36 0.33 0.98 -5.83
CA LEU A 36 -0.34 -0.18 -5.27
C LEU A 36 -0.96 -1.02 -6.38
N ALA A 37 -1.61 -0.40 -7.37
CA ALA A 37 -2.13 -1.09 -8.55
C ALA A 37 -1.03 -1.81 -9.34
N THR A 38 0.14 -1.19 -9.49
CA THR A 38 1.31 -1.82 -10.14
C THR A 38 1.80 -3.04 -9.35
N LEU A 39 1.83 -2.96 -8.02
CA LEU A 39 2.25 -4.06 -7.16
C LEU A 39 1.20 -5.19 -7.10
N GLU A 40 -0.08 -4.84 -7.16
CA GLU A 40 -1.21 -5.77 -7.19
C GLU A 40 -1.19 -6.59 -8.49
N ARG A 41 -1.00 -5.93 -9.64
CA ARG A 41 -0.84 -6.62 -10.94
C ARG A 41 0.37 -7.57 -10.96
N LYS A 42 1.39 -7.31 -10.15
CA LYS A 42 2.57 -8.17 -9.99
C LYS A 42 2.39 -9.26 -8.93
N GLY A 43 1.22 -9.36 -8.29
CA GLY A 43 0.93 -10.32 -7.22
C GLY A 43 1.70 -10.07 -5.92
N ARG A 44 2.24 -8.85 -5.72
CA ARG A 44 3.06 -8.51 -4.54
C ARG A 44 2.23 -7.99 -3.37
N VAL A 45 1.06 -7.44 -3.66
CA VAL A 45 0.09 -6.96 -2.68
C VAL A 45 -1.31 -7.38 -3.14
N ARG A 46 -2.28 -7.38 -2.23
CA ARG A 46 -3.69 -7.65 -2.54
C ARG A 46 -4.55 -6.63 -1.82
N ARG A 47 -5.56 -6.07 -2.50
CA ARG A 47 -6.56 -5.24 -1.84
C ARG A 47 -7.42 -6.11 -0.91
N LEU A 48 -7.52 -5.71 0.35
CA LEU A 48 -8.47 -6.30 1.29
C LEU A 48 -9.75 -5.49 1.21
N ALA A 49 -10.89 -6.15 1.03
CA ALA A 49 -12.18 -5.47 1.17
C ALA A 49 -12.25 -4.87 2.59
N ALA A 50 -12.67 -3.62 2.70
CA ALA A 50 -13.05 -3.08 4.00
C ALA A 50 -14.12 -4.01 4.56
N ALA A 51 -13.94 -4.47 5.80
CA ALA A 51 -14.98 -5.27 6.44
C ALA A 51 -16.23 -4.40 6.50
N SER A 52 -17.20 -4.70 5.63
CA SER A 52 -18.55 -4.18 5.74
C SER A 52 -19.10 -4.75 7.05
N ALA A 53 -19.19 -3.90 8.08
CA ALA A 53 -19.96 -4.19 9.28
C ALA A 53 -21.44 -3.97 8.98
#